data_AF-A0A1A9G5E3-F1
#
_entry.id   AF-A0A1A9G5E3-F1
#
_cell.length_a   1.000
_cell.length_b   1.000
_cell.length_c   1.000
_cell.angle_alpha   90.00
_cell.angle_beta   90.00
_cell.angle_gamma   90.00
#
_symmetry.space_group_name_H-M   'P 1'
#
loop_
_entity.id
_entity.type
_entity.pdbx_description
1 polymer ?
#
loop_
_entity_poly.entity_id
_entity_poly.type
_entity_poly.pdbx_seq_one_letter_code
_entity_poly.pdbx_strand_id
1 'polypeptide(L)'
;MNQVALDHDALTYDGLPPLGARYAEPLTEFDYDVLSIVDYFARVERGCDAAFNVSTALSSLDAASARRPISGEQHDMLASAITMARDQIIELFETEADQKLACKAVDGVLGVVSRWAGNAGQDGRRLLNRADCQAYARWLRNACHNLCLIEEIEMRAQDRRAGKVREILERAIA
;
A
#
# COMPACT_ATOMS: atom_id res chain seq x y z
N MET A 1 9.01 -55.05 -11.19
CA MET A 1 7.54 -55.04 -11.35
C MET A 1 6.93 -55.34 -9.99
N ASN A 2 6.47 -54.30 -9.28
CA ASN A 2 5.62 -54.47 -8.10
C ASN A 2 4.39 -53.59 -8.31
N GLN A 3 3.24 -54.23 -8.23
CA GLN A 3 1.94 -53.68 -8.52
C GLN A 3 1.58 -52.58 -7.53
N VAL A 4 1.08 -51.50 -8.12
CA VAL A 4 0.34 -50.42 -7.49
C VAL A 4 -0.93 -51.03 -6.87
N ALA A 5 -1.01 -51.05 -5.53
CA ALA A 5 -2.27 -51.15 -4.83
C ALA A 5 -2.82 -49.72 -4.71
N LEU A 6 -3.68 -49.35 -5.66
CA LEU A 6 -4.56 -48.19 -5.51
C LEU A 6 -5.65 -48.62 -4.53
N ASP A 7 -5.48 -48.26 -3.26
CA ASP A 7 -6.59 -48.29 -2.30
C ASP A 7 -7.62 -47.27 -2.76
N HIS A 8 -8.71 -47.81 -3.30
CA HIS A 8 -9.98 -47.14 -3.46
C HIS A 8 -10.59 -46.92 -2.07
N ASP A 9 -10.23 -45.81 -1.42
CA ASP A 9 -10.98 -45.30 -0.27
C ASP A 9 -11.38 -43.84 -0.52
N ALA A 10 -12.04 -43.64 -1.66
CA ALA A 10 -12.95 -42.52 -1.83
C ALA A 10 -14.31 -42.98 -1.30
N LEU A 11 -14.71 -42.50 -0.12
CA LEU A 11 -16.10 -42.22 0.33
C LEU A 11 -16.29 -42.40 1.86
N THR A 12 -15.80 -41.46 2.65
CA THR A 12 -16.50 -40.94 3.85
C THR A 12 -15.86 -39.62 4.27
N TYR A 13 -16.11 -38.56 3.50
CA TYR A 13 -15.98 -37.20 4.03
C TYR A 13 -17.34 -36.87 4.67
N ASP A 14 -17.42 -36.93 5.99
CA ASP A 14 -18.62 -36.70 6.81
C ASP A 14 -18.98 -35.22 6.97
N GLY A 15 -18.31 -34.33 6.24
CA GLY A 15 -18.44 -32.88 6.36
C GLY A 15 -17.77 -32.30 7.60
N LEU A 16 -17.13 -33.13 8.43
CA LEU A 16 -16.29 -32.66 9.53
C LEU A 16 -14.85 -32.48 9.02
N PRO A 17 -14.15 -31.44 9.48
CA PRO A 17 -12.73 -31.33 9.18
C PRO A 17 -11.99 -32.53 9.76
N PRO A 18 -10.85 -32.90 9.14
CA PRO A 18 -9.98 -33.94 9.67
C PRO A 18 -9.71 -33.71 11.16
N LEU A 19 -9.76 -34.77 11.96
CA LEU A 19 -9.38 -34.70 13.37
C LEU A 19 -7.93 -34.18 13.46
N GLY A 20 -7.76 -32.98 14.04
CA GLY A 20 -6.47 -32.28 14.12
C GLY A 20 -6.30 -31.14 13.11
N ALA A 21 -7.29 -30.87 12.25
CA ALA A 21 -7.33 -29.65 11.46
C ALA A 21 -7.41 -28.45 12.40
N ARG A 22 -6.30 -27.72 12.51
CA ARG A 22 -6.30 -26.39 13.11
C ARG A 22 -6.99 -25.47 12.11
N TYR A 23 -8.20 -25.05 12.41
CA TYR A 23 -8.78 -23.91 11.72
C TYR A 23 -7.81 -22.73 11.91
N ALA A 24 -7.46 -22.06 10.81
CA ALA A 24 -6.77 -20.78 10.92
C ALA A 24 -7.61 -19.90 11.84
N GLU A 25 -6.99 -19.31 12.86
CA GLU A 25 -7.70 -18.35 13.69
C GLU A 25 -8.23 -17.24 12.78
N PRO A 26 -9.49 -16.82 12.96
CA PRO A 26 -10.04 -15.76 12.15
C PRO A 26 -9.19 -14.50 12.32
N LEU A 27 -8.88 -13.83 11.20
CA LEU A 27 -8.12 -12.59 11.18
C LEU A 27 -8.74 -11.57 12.14
N THR A 28 -7.90 -10.93 12.96
CA THR A 28 -8.33 -9.83 13.81
C THR A 28 -8.55 -8.58 12.97
N GLU A 29 -9.32 -7.61 13.48
CA GLU A 29 -9.47 -6.28 12.85
C GLU A 29 -8.12 -5.66 12.49
N PHE A 30 -7.13 -5.79 13.38
CA PHE A 30 -5.78 -5.28 13.15
C PHE A 30 -5.07 -6.01 12.00
N ASP A 31 -5.31 -7.30 11.82
CA ASP A 31 -4.72 -8.04 10.70
C ASP A 31 -5.32 -7.56 9.37
N TYR A 32 -6.61 -7.23 9.36
CA TYR A 32 -7.24 -6.56 8.21
C TYR A 32 -6.66 -5.18 7.95
N ASP A 33 -6.36 -4.38 8.98
CA ASP A 33 -5.70 -3.08 8.81
C ASP A 33 -4.34 -3.22 8.11
N VAL A 34 -3.52 -4.19 8.55
CA VAL A 34 -2.21 -4.47 7.94
C VAL A 34 -2.36 -4.95 6.50
N LEU A 35 -3.27 -5.90 6.25
CA LEU A 35 -3.54 -6.41 4.90
C LEU A 35 -4.07 -5.32 3.96
N SER A 36 -4.86 -4.39 4.47
CA SER A 36 -5.35 -3.24 3.71
C SER A 36 -4.20 -2.32 3.27
N ILE A 37 -3.25 -2.03 4.17
CA ILE A 37 -2.03 -1.26 3.83
C ILE A 37 -1.22 -1.99 2.74
N VAL A 38 -1.08 -3.31 2.85
CA VAL A 38 -0.41 -4.14 1.83
C VAL A 38 -1.14 -4.06 0.48
N ASP A 39 -2.48 -4.16 0.46
CA ASP A 39 -3.27 -4.07 -0.77
C ASP A 39 -3.10 -2.70 -1.46
N TYR A 40 -3.07 -1.60 -0.69
CA TYR A 40 -2.81 -0.29 -1.26
C TYR A 40 -1.47 -0.22 -1.97
N PHE A 41 -0.38 -0.70 -1.36
CA PHE A 41 0.93 -0.72 -2.04
C PHE A 41 0.97 -1.68 -3.23
N ALA A 42 0.25 -2.80 -3.17
CA ALA A 42 0.12 -3.70 -4.31
C ALA A 42 -0.62 -3.05 -5.49
N ARG A 43 -1.58 -2.17 -5.25
CA ARG A 43 -2.23 -1.36 -6.30
C ARG A 43 -1.29 -0.33 -6.91
N VAL A 44 -0.45 0.29 -6.07
CA VAL A 44 0.58 1.24 -6.52
C VAL A 44 1.57 0.56 -7.46
N GLU A 45 2.04 -0.66 -7.12
CA GLU A 45 2.94 -1.44 -7.97
C GLU A 45 2.37 -1.70 -9.37
N ARG A 46 1.04 -1.88 -9.48
CA ARG A 46 0.33 -2.05 -10.75
C ARG A 46 0.04 -0.74 -11.48
N GLY A 47 0.49 0.40 -10.95
CA GLY A 47 0.24 1.73 -11.49
C GLY A 47 -1.20 2.23 -11.33
N CYS A 48 -2.01 1.61 -10.47
CA CYS A 48 -3.40 2.03 -10.24
C CYS A 48 -3.45 3.18 -9.23
N ASP A 49 -4.01 4.33 -9.62
CA ASP A 49 -4.25 5.52 -8.78
C ASP A 49 -3.14 5.75 -7.76
N ALA A 50 -1.89 5.74 -8.22
CA ALA A 50 -0.72 5.54 -7.37
C ALA A 50 -0.62 6.62 -6.27
N ALA A 51 -0.84 7.89 -6.59
CA ALA A 51 -0.84 8.97 -5.60
C ALA A 51 -1.92 8.76 -4.51
N PHE A 52 -3.14 8.38 -4.90
CA PHE A 52 -4.23 8.11 -3.96
C PHE A 52 -3.91 6.92 -3.04
N ASN A 53 -3.45 5.81 -3.62
CA ASN A 53 -3.16 4.59 -2.87
C ASN A 53 -1.97 4.77 -1.92
N VAL A 54 -0.91 5.48 -2.33
CA VAL A 54 0.21 5.83 -1.43
C VAL A 54 -0.27 6.72 -0.27
N SER A 55 -1.02 7.78 -0.57
CA SER A 55 -1.51 8.69 0.47
C SER A 55 -2.39 7.96 1.49
N THR A 56 -3.30 7.11 0.99
CA THR A 56 -4.20 6.30 1.82
C THR A 56 -3.43 5.28 2.66
N ALA A 57 -2.50 4.52 2.05
CA ALA A 57 -1.67 3.54 2.75
C ALA A 57 -0.89 4.18 3.90
N LEU A 58 -0.29 5.35 3.67
CA LEU A 58 0.50 6.05 4.67
C LEU A 58 -0.37 6.68 5.77
N SER A 59 -1.60 7.10 5.45
CA SER A 59 -2.58 7.53 6.45
C SER A 59 -2.96 6.38 7.38
N SER A 60 -3.28 5.21 6.80
CA SER A 60 -3.60 4.00 7.57
C SER A 60 -2.41 3.49 8.37
N LEU A 61 -1.19 3.56 7.83
CA LEU A 61 0.04 3.20 8.54
C LEU A 61 0.27 4.08 9.77
N ASP A 62 0.08 5.40 9.66
CA ASP A 62 0.22 6.34 10.79
C ASP A 62 -0.77 5.99 11.91
N ALA A 63 -2.02 5.69 11.56
CA ALA A 63 -3.05 5.28 12.52
C ALA A 63 -2.78 3.91 13.15
N ALA A 64 -2.40 2.91 12.36
CA ALA A 64 -2.18 1.54 12.82
C ALA A 64 -0.90 1.40 13.67
N SER A 65 0.17 2.11 13.29
CA SER A 65 1.48 2.04 13.96
C SER A 65 1.49 2.53 15.40
N ALA A 66 0.46 3.29 15.80
CA ALA A 66 0.28 3.75 17.18
C ALA A 66 -0.37 2.70 18.11
N ARG A 67 -0.99 1.63 17.57
CA ARG A 67 -1.80 0.67 18.36
C ARG A 67 -0.96 -0.37 19.08
N ARG A 68 -0.34 -1.29 18.33
CA ARG A 68 0.45 -2.42 18.85
C ARG A 68 1.53 -2.82 17.83
N PRO A 69 2.64 -3.47 18.23
CA PRO A 69 3.63 -3.98 17.29
C PRO A 69 3.05 -5.01 16.32
N ILE A 70 3.59 -5.05 15.10
CA ILE A 70 3.29 -6.08 14.09
C ILE A 70 4.18 -7.32 14.26
N SER A 71 3.73 -8.45 13.73
CA SER A 71 4.54 -9.67 13.66
C SER A 71 5.68 -9.53 12.64
N GLY A 72 6.66 -10.44 12.69
CA GLY A 72 7.73 -10.50 11.69
C GLY A 72 7.20 -10.78 10.28
N GLU A 73 6.20 -11.66 10.14
CA GLU A 73 5.56 -11.94 8.85
C GLU A 73 4.85 -10.69 8.29
N GLN A 74 4.12 -9.97 9.14
CA GLN A 74 3.46 -8.71 8.75
C GLN A 74 4.48 -7.64 8.34
N HIS A 75 5.60 -7.56 9.06
CA HIS A 75 6.72 -6.70 8.69
C HIS A 75 7.26 -7.03 7.30
N ASP A 76 7.55 -8.30 7.03
CA ASP A 76 8.14 -8.74 5.76
C ASP A 76 7.17 -8.52 4.60
N MET A 77 5.88 -8.79 4.81
CA MET A 77 4.83 -8.49 3.83
C MET A 77 4.76 -7.00 3.48
N LEU A 78 4.73 -6.12 4.49
CA LEU A 78 4.69 -4.67 4.29
C LEU A 78 5.98 -4.18 3.61
N ALA A 79 7.14 -4.61 4.09
CA ALA A 79 8.43 -4.22 3.53
C ALA A 79 8.56 -4.66 2.06
N SER A 80 8.09 -5.86 1.73
CA SER A 80 8.04 -6.36 0.36
C SER A 80 7.11 -5.51 -0.51
N ALA A 81 5.88 -5.25 -0.05
CA ALA A 81 4.91 -4.46 -0.81
C ALA A 81 5.41 -3.03 -1.07
N ILE A 82 5.98 -2.36 -0.07
CA ILE A 82 6.58 -1.03 -0.21
C ILE A 82 7.76 -1.05 -1.19
N THR A 83 8.61 -2.07 -1.11
CA THR A 83 9.78 -2.20 -1.99
C THR A 83 9.35 -2.40 -3.44
N MET A 84 8.32 -3.22 -3.69
CA MET A 84 7.79 -3.44 -5.03
C MET A 84 7.10 -2.21 -5.61
N ALA A 85 6.46 -1.40 -4.76
CA ALA A 85 5.83 -0.14 -5.17
C ALA A 85 6.82 1.01 -5.43
N ARG A 86 8.11 0.85 -5.06
CA ARG A 86 9.10 1.94 -5.01
C ARG A 86 9.19 2.74 -6.31
N ASP A 87 9.34 2.06 -7.43
CA ASP A 87 9.57 2.74 -8.72
C ASP A 87 8.35 3.56 -9.13
N GLN A 88 7.15 2.99 -8.96
CA GLN A 88 5.89 3.69 -9.21
C GLN A 88 5.69 4.90 -8.30
N ILE A 89 6.13 4.82 -7.04
CA ILE A 89 6.10 5.96 -6.12
C ILE A 89 7.03 7.08 -6.60
N ILE A 90 8.23 6.75 -7.09
CA ILE A 90 9.21 7.73 -7.55
C ILE A 90 8.73 8.40 -8.85
N GLU A 91 8.11 7.64 -9.75
CA GLU A 91 7.59 8.14 -11.03
C GLU A 91 6.46 9.17 -10.89
N LEU A 92 5.83 9.29 -9.71
CA LEU A 92 4.86 10.34 -9.41
C LEU A 92 5.47 11.76 -9.41
N PHE A 93 6.80 11.88 -9.33
CA PHE A 93 7.50 13.14 -9.17
C PHE A 93 8.28 13.50 -10.42
N GLU A 94 8.04 14.68 -10.97
CA GLU A 94 8.63 15.11 -12.25
C GLU A 94 10.09 15.54 -12.14
N THR A 95 10.47 16.16 -11.01
CA THR A 95 11.81 16.74 -10.86
C THR A 95 12.78 15.73 -10.26
N GLU A 96 14.04 15.74 -10.72
CA GLU A 96 15.10 14.87 -10.16
C GLU A 96 15.28 15.10 -8.64
N ALA A 97 15.08 16.34 -8.19
CA ALA A 97 15.16 16.69 -6.77
C ALA A 97 14.03 16.02 -5.96
N ASP A 98 12.80 16.06 -6.46
CA ASP A 98 11.65 15.43 -5.81
C ASP A 98 11.71 13.91 -5.89
N GLN A 99 12.20 13.33 -6.99
CA GLN A 99 12.45 11.89 -7.11
C GLN A 99 13.48 11.40 -6.10
N LYS A 100 14.58 12.14 -5.90
CA LYS A 100 15.57 11.83 -4.85
C LYS A 100 14.96 11.94 -3.46
N LEU A 101 14.06 12.90 -3.25
CA LEU A 101 13.35 13.06 -1.99
C LEU A 101 12.36 11.91 -1.75
N ALA A 102 11.64 11.47 -2.79
CA ALA A 102 10.76 10.31 -2.79
C ALA A 102 11.51 9.01 -2.46
N CYS A 103 12.69 8.81 -3.05
CA CYS A 103 13.57 7.68 -2.69
C CYS A 103 13.86 7.63 -1.19
N LYS A 104 14.28 8.75 -0.60
CA LYS A 104 14.52 8.86 0.85
C LYS A 104 13.24 8.67 1.65
N ALA A 105 12.12 9.11 1.09
CA ALA A 105 10.84 9.00 1.75
C ALA A 105 10.36 7.55 1.85
N VAL A 106 10.50 6.77 0.77
CA VAL A 106 10.26 5.32 0.76
C VAL A 106 11.15 4.62 1.78
N ASP A 107 12.45 4.95 1.82
CA ASP A 107 13.36 4.40 2.85
C ASP A 107 12.92 4.80 4.28
N GLY A 108 12.37 6.01 4.44
CA GLY A 108 11.77 6.50 5.68
C GLY A 108 10.55 5.68 6.10
N VAL A 109 9.66 5.34 5.16
CA VAL A 109 8.47 4.49 5.40
C VAL A 109 8.89 3.08 5.82
N LEU A 110 9.86 2.48 5.13
CA LEU A 110 10.43 1.20 5.55
C LEU A 110 10.98 1.27 6.98
N GLY A 111 11.69 2.36 7.32
CA GLY A 111 12.16 2.59 8.68
C GLY A 111 11.03 2.74 9.72
N VAL A 112 9.86 3.27 9.34
CA VAL A 112 8.67 3.27 10.21
C VAL A 112 8.18 1.84 10.44
N VAL A 113 8.06 1.03 9.38
CA VAL A 113 7.62 -0.37 9.45
C VAL A 113 8.58 -1.23 10.30
N SER A 114 9.89 -1.11 10.10
CA SER A 114 10.88 -1.84 10.91
C SER A 114 10.80 -1.47 12.40
N ARG A 115 10.57 -0.19 12.72
CA ARG A 115 10.37 0.25 14.11
C ARG A 115 9.05 -0.24 14.69
N TRP A 116 8.00 -0.28 13.87
CA TRP A 116 6.69 -0.80 14.28
C TRP A 116 6.75 -2.28 14.68
N ALA A 117 7.58 -3.07 13.99
CA ALA A 117 7.87 -4.46 14.34
C ALA A 117 8.77 -4.64 15.57
N GLY A 118 9.34 -3.57 16.13
CA GLY A 118 10.36 -3.65 17.18
C GLY A 118 11.77 -3.99 16.68
N ASN A 119 11.99 -4.06 15.35
CA ASN A 119 13.24 -4.48 14.72
C ASN A 119 14.26 -3.33 14.56
N ALA A 120 14.12 -2.24 15.31
CA ALA A 120 14.84 -0.98 15.11
C ALA A 120 16.38 -1.04 15.23
N GLY A 121 16.96 -2.20 15.54
CA GLY A 121 18.41 -2.41 15.67
C GLY A 121 18.95 -3.69 15.00
N GLN A 122 18.13 -4.46 14.28
CA GLN A 122 18.58 -5.69 13.61
C GLN A 122 18.96 -5.47 12.14
N ASP A 123 18.38 -4.48 11.47
CA ASP A 123 18.78 -4.13 10.10
C ASP A 123 20.06 -3.32 10.11
N GLY A 124 21.17 -3.93 9.67
CA GLY A 124 22.52 -3.33 9.56
C GLY A 124 22.64 -2.12 8.61
N ARG A 125 21.53 -1.52 8.19
CA ARG A 125 21.50 -0.22 7.52
C ARG A 125 21.59 0.86 8.60
N ARG A 126 22.31 1.96 8.34
CA ARG A 126 22.18 3.19 9.15
C ARG A 126 20.76 3.72 8.96
N LEU A 127 19.83 3.20 9.77
CA LEU A 127 18.45 3.64 9.77
C LEU A 127 18.46 5.13 10.14
N LEU A 128 17.74 5.92 9.34
CA LEU A 128 17.36 7.28 9.73
C LEU A 128 16.83 7.26 11.16
N ASN A 129 17.04 8.34 11.91
CA ASN A 129 16.49 8.42 13.25
C ASN A 129 14.94 8.36 13.17
N ARG A 130 14.26 8.02 14.27
CA ARG A 130 12.80 7.85 14.27
C ARG A 130 12.06 9.09 13.76
N ALA A 131 12.51 10.28 14.16
CA ALA A 131 11.85 11.53 13.79
C ALA A 131 11.99 11.79 12.28
N ASP A 132 13.15 11.50 11.70
CA ASP A 132 13.41 11.63 10.27
C ASP A 132 12.55 10.66 9.46
N CYS A 133 12.48 9.37 9.86
CA CYS A 133 11.59 8.40 9.22
C CYS A 133 10.14 8.90 9.17
N GLN A 134 9.63 9.40 10.29
CA GLN A 134 8.27 9.93 10.38
C GLN A 134 8.09 11.21 9.55
N ALA A 135 9.08 12.11 9.53
CA ALA A 135 9.02 13.33 8.74
C ALA A 135 8.96 13.01 7.24
N TYR A 136 9.78 12.06 6.79
CA TYR A 136 9.80 11.58 5.42
C TYR A 136 8.50 10.88 5.01
N ALA A 137 7.98 9.98 5.84
CA ALA A 137 6.70 9.32 5.59
C ALA A 137 5.54 10.34 5.51
N ARG A 138 5.52 11.33 6.41
CA ARG A 138 4.53 12.41 6.40
C ARG A 138 4.66 13.29 5.16
N TRP A 139 5.87 13.64 4.75
CA TRP A 139 6.11 14.40 3.53
C TRP A 139 5.54 13.65 2.33
N LEU A 140 5.84 12.35 2.18
CA LEU A 140 5.36 11.55 1.06
C LEU A 140 3.83 11.47 1.02
N ARG A 141 3.20 11.20 2.17
CA ARG A 141 1.74 11.18 2.30
C ARG A 141 1.11 12.48 1.81
N ASN A 142 1.66 13.62 2.27
CA ASN A 142 1.13 14.94 1.94
C ASN A 142 1.39 15.30 0.47
N ALA A 143 2.54 14.94 -0.08
CA ALA A 143 2.86 15.20 -1.47
C ALA A 143 1.92 14.41 -2.41
N CYS A 144 1.72 13.13 -2.15
CA CYS A 144 0.77 12.31 -2.90
C CYS A 144 -0.68 12.79 -2.72
N HIS A 145 -1.06 13.25 -1.52
CA HIS A 145 -2.38 13.87 -1.31
C HIS A 145 -2.57 15.12 -2.17
N ASN A 146 -1.55 15.99 -2.24
CA ASN A 146 -1.60 17.20 -3.06
C ASN A 146 -1.70 16.89 -4.56
N LEU A 147 -1.05 15.84 -5.04
CA LEU A 147 -1.21 15.37 -6.43
C LEU A 147 -2.68 15.03 -6.72
N CYS A 148 -3.33 14.26 -5.84
CA CYS A 148 -4.76 13.94 -5.98
C CYS A 148 -5.63 15.21 -6.03
N LEU A 149 -5.34 16.19 -5.18
CA LEU A 149 -6.09 17.45 -5.16
C LEU A 149 -5.90 18.25 -6.46
N ILE A 150 -4.69 18.25 -7.03
CA ILE A 150 -4.40 18.92 -8.30
C ILE A 150 -5.19 18.26 -9.43
N GLU A 151 -5.17 16.93 -9.53
CA GLU A 151 -5.95 16.18 -10.52
C GLU A 151 -7.44 16.51 -10.44
N GLU A 152 -8.02 16.54 -9.24
CA GLU A 152 -9.42 16.92 -9.05
C GLU A 152 -9.71 18.36 -9.49
N ILE A 153 -8.81 19.31 -9.19
CA ILE A 153 -8.95 20.71 -9.58
C ILE A 153 -8.93 20.84 -11.10
N GLU A 154 -8.01 20.12 -11.76
CA GLU A 154 -7.86 20.11 -13.21
C GLU A 154 -9.07 19.50 -13.91
N MET A 155 -9.58 18.36 -13.43
CA MET A 155 -10.82 17.76 -13.92
C MET A 155 -11.98 18.76 -13.85
N ARG A 156 -12.20 19.38 -12.68
CA ARG A 156 -13.26 20.38 -12.51
C ARG A 156 -13.05 21.59 -13.42
N ALA A 157 -11.81 21.99 -13.70
CA ALA A 157 -11.51 23.08 -14.62
C ALA A 157 -11.82 22.72 -16.07
N GLN A 158 -11.49 21.49 -16.49
CA GLN A 158 -11.83 20.95 -17.81
C GLN A 158 -13.35 20.89 -18.02
N ASP A 159 -14.10 20.41 -17.03
CA ASP A 159 -15.57 20.36 -17.07
C ASP A 159 -16.19 21.75 -17.25
N ARG A 160 -15.71 22.74 -16.48
CA ARG A 160 -16.15 24.14 -16.62
C ARG A 160 -15.87 24.67 -18.03
N ARG A 161 -14.69 24.39 -18.57
CA ARG A 161 -14.30 24.81 -19.93
C ARG A 161 -15.18 24.16 -20.99
N ALA A 162 -15.40 22.84 -20.90
CA ALA A 162 -16.24 22.10 -21.82
C ALA A 162 -17.70 22.62 -21.80
N GLY A 163 -18.24 22.88 -20.61
CA GLY A 163 -19.56 23.48 -20.44
C GLY A 163 -19.67 24.85 -21.11
N LYS A 164 -18.64 25.70 -20.96
CA LYS A 164 -18.64 27.03 -21.58
C LYS A 164 -18.51 26.99 -23.10
N VAL A 165 -17.67 26.09 -23.63
CA VAL A 165 -17.56 25.87 -25.08
C VAL A 165 -18.89 25.43 -25.66
N ARG A 166 -19.58 24.48 -25.01
CA ARG A 166 -20.91 24.03 -25.42
C ARG A 166 -21.92 25.18 -25.45
N GLU A 167 -21.98 25.99 -24.40
CA GLU A 167 -22.87 27.17 -24.33
C GLU A 167 -22.62 28.17 -25.48
N ILE A 168 -21.34 28.42 -25.82
CA ILE A 168 -20.97 29.32 -26.92
C ILE A 168 -21.42 28.74 -28.26
N LEU A 169 -21.21 27.44 -28.49
CA LEU A 169 -21.59 26.77 -29.74
C LEU A 169 -23.12 26.74 -29.91
N GLU A 170 -23.87 26.47 -28.85
CA GLU A 170 -25.34 26.50 -28.87
C GLU A 170 -25.88 27.89 -29.24
N ARG A 171 -25.27 28.95 -28.70
CA ARG A 171 -25.64 30.34 -29.05
C ARG A 171 -25.25 30.76 -30.45
N ALA A 172 -24.22 30.15 -31.04
CA ALA A 172 -23.77 30.48 -32.39
C ALA A 172 -24.63 29.82 -33.48
N ILE A 173 -25.41 28.79 -33.12
CA ILE A 173 -26.29 28.05 -34.04
C ILE A 173 -27.75 28.57 -33.98
N ALA A 174 -28.13 29.22 -32.87
CA ALA A 174 -29.45 29.83 -32.67
C ALA A 174 -29.56 31.22 -33.32
#